data_AF-A0A1N5W2E4-F1
#
_entry.id   AF-A0A1N5W2E4-F1
#
_cell.length_a   1.000
_cell.length_b   1.000
_cell.length_c   1.000
_cell.angle_alpha   90.00
_cell.angle_beta   90.00
_cell.angle_gamma   90.00
#
_symmetry.space_group_name_H-M   'P 1'
#
loop_
_entity.id
_entity.type
_entity.pdbx_description
1 polymer ?
#
loop_
_entity_poly.entity_id
_entity_poly.type
_entity_poly.pdbx_seq_one_letter_code
_entity_poly.pdbx_strand_id
1 'polypeptide(L)'
;MFILTASGFFGPFSPGTGIGFYILPPVLILLAITLSMTLPITKRVKWSTYRRPLYVTAVLFENWISVVGLVLILVAPPGVGTESKAIYFLLTIIIFWAATIVLASKRIQSRFIPEMGLFRPDLLYPTGANLARGEIFAGLGLKLMLTITPVSIHNFAWLPVWNWWGLLWAELSMVFLVAVRGMTKLKVVLMGRMIKQKMLGWRGTLLEEGFLYLGFTGLSYGFLNVFMGYIPFTVVYPRFWPGALIMVIAAIILIPVRGYLKHKVDRITMSYRRTLGLMALLYLGVMVLMYGMIVMLMGRFLVVTTTLGLVLGLFLQILGISVIVFGRARSIMNDRKGMLPQMLWVLSHADEQDRQRVMKTRLEIFASMNEKERYVNMKNMYDALMQLPDENQSKMLGTQMMALSYLESEKRGRCMRTMDRITSMGVSQE
;
A
#
# COMPACT_ATOMS: atom_id res chain seq x y z
N MET A 1 10.74 -35.55 -19.30
CA MET A 1 10.98 -34.09 -19.42
C MET A 1 10.09 -33.56 -20.54
N PHE A 2 8.79 -33.47 -20.29
CA PHE A 2 7.79 -32.98 -21.24
C PHE A 2 7.68 -31.47 -21.09
N ILE A 3 8.41 -30.74 -21.93
CA ILE A 3 8.09 -29.33 -22.22
C ILE A 3 6.88 -29.39 -23.13
N LEU A 4 5.68 -29.34 -22.55
CA LEU A 4 4.47 -28.98 -23.26
C LEU A 4 4.69 -27.57 -23.81
N THR A 5 5.01 -27.48 -25.09
CA THR A 5 5.03 -26.25 -25.86
C THR A 5 3.62 -25.69 -25.88
N ALA A 6 3.33 -24.83 -24.90
CA ALA A 6 2.18 -23.95 -24.89
C ALA A 6 2.36 -22.83 -25.94
N SER A 7 2.69 -23.18 -27.19
CA SER A 7 2.80 -22.25 -28.31
C SER A 7 1.48 -22.12 -29.08
N GLY A 8 0.57 -23.08 -28.96
CA GLY A 8 -0.75 -23.04 -29.61
C GLY A 8 -1.82 -22.19 -28.91
N PHE A 9 -1.61 -21.81 -27.64
CA PHE A 9 -2.59 -21.04 -26.84
C PHE A 9 -2.32 -19.52 -26.78
N PHE A 10 -1.17 -19.08 -27.30
CA PHE A 10 -0.64 -17.72 -27.12
C PHE A 10 -0.37 -17.00 -28.44
N GLY A 11 -1.09 -17.36 -29.51
CA GLY A 11 -1.04 -16.62 -30.78
C GLY A 11 -1.61 -15.20 -30.63
N PRO A 12 -1.08 -14.20 -31.36
CA PRO A 12 -1.72 -12.89 -31.47
C PRO A 12 -3.12 -13.08 -32.04
N PHE A 13 -4.15 -12.60 -31.31
CA PHE A 13 -5.58 -12.60 -31.65
C PHE A 13 -5.91 -13.42 -32.91
N SER A 14 -6.09 -14.74 -32.76
CA SER A 14 -6.80 -15.48 -33.80
C SER A 14 -8.24 -14.94 -33.78
N PRO A 15 -8.77 -14.40 -34.90
CA PRO A 15 -10.11 -13.81 -34.94
C PRO A 15 -11.24 -14.77 -34.54
N GLY A 16 -10.95 -16.07 -34.33
CA GLY A 16 -11.90 -17.07 -33.83
C GLY A 16 -11.86 -17.34 -32.32
N THR A 17 -10.80 -16.96 -31.58
CA THR A 17 -10.78 -17.07 -30.11
C THR A 17 -11.42 -15.83 -29.51
N GLY A 18 -12.66 -15.94 -29.06
CA GLY A 18 -13.45 -14.82 -28.56
C GLY A 18 -12.69 -13.97 -27.55
N ILE A 19 -12.71 -12.64 -27.77
CA ILE A 19 -12.16 -11.58 -26.91
C ILE A 19 -12.46 -11.82 -25.40
N GLY A 20 -13.59 -12.48 -25.11
CA GLY A 20 -13.97 -12.88 -23.76
C GLY A 20 -12.95 -13.77 -23.02
N PHE A 21 -12.25 -14.68 -23.69
CA PHE A 21 -11.38 -15.65 -22.99
C PHE A 21 -10.16 -14.99 -22.32
N TYR A 22 -9.64 -13.90 -22.88
CA TYR A 22 -8.45 -13.21 -22.36
C TYR A 22 -8.80 -12.12 -21.33
N ILE A 23 -10.01 -11.57 -21.39
CA ILE A 23 -10.47 -10.49 -20.49
C ILE A 23 -11.06 -11.07 -19.21
N LEU A 24 -11.73 -12.23 -19.30
CA LEU A 24 -12.48 -12.80 -18.20
C LEU A 24 -11.62 -13.03 -16.94
N PRO A 25 -10.40 -13.62 -17.00
CA PRO A 25 -9.62 -13.90 -15.80
C PRO A 25 -9.27 -12.66 -14.95
N PRO A 26 -8.66 -11.58 -15.50
CA PRO A 26 -8.33 -10.40 -14.70
C PRO A 26 -9.59 -9.69 -14.18
N VAL A 27 -10.66 -9.61 -14.98
CA VAL A 27 -11.93 -9.04 -14.52
C VAL A 27 -12.54 -9.83 -13.37
N LEU A 28 -12.54 -11.17 -13.43
CA LEU A 28 -13.02 -12.02 -12.35
C LEU A 28 -12.19 -11.87 -11.08
N ILE A 29 -10.85 -11.76 -11.20
CA ILE A 29 -9.98 -11.54 -10.05
C ILE A 29 -10.22 -10.18 -9.43
N LEU A 30 -10.33 -9.10 -10.21
CA LEU A 30 -10.66 -7.78 -9.68
C LEU A 30 -12.05 -7.73 -9.04
N LEU A 31 -13.04 -8.40 -9.63
CA LEU A 31 -14.36 -8.56 -9.03
C LEU A 31 -14.27 -9.33 -7.71
N ALA A 32 -13.56 -10.44 -7.67
CA ALA A 32 -13.35 -11.21 -6.44
C ALA A 32 -12.64 -10.38 -5.35
N ILE A 33 -11.60 -9.63 -5.72
CA ILE A 33 -10.91 -8.70 -4.80
C ILE A 33 -11.91 -7.65 -4.31
N THR A 34 -12.60 -6.98 -5.21
CA THR A 34 -13.58 -5.93 -4.89
C THR A 34 -14.67 -6.45 -3.95
N LEU A 35 -15.24 -7.62 -4.27
CA LEU A 35 -16.25 -8.27 -3.45
C LEU A 35 -15.70 -8.67 -2.08
N SER A 36 -14.50 -9.25 -2.01
CA SER A 36 -13.88 -9.61 -0.73
C SER A 36 -13.57 -8.40 0.16
N MET A 37 -13.28 -7.25 -0.44
CA MET A 37 -12.99 -6.00 0.26
C MET A 37 -14.27 -5.26 0.67
N THR A 38 -15.34 -5.34 -0.12
CA THR A 38 -16.60 -4.61 0.11
C THR A 38 -17.61 -5.41 0.92
N LEU A 39 -17.69 -6.73 0.76
CA LEU A 39 -18.66 -7.58 1.45
C LEU A 39 -18.16 -7.99 2.84
N PRO A 40 -18.98 -7.87 3.89
CA PRO A 40 -18.65 -8.33 5.22
C PRO A 40 -18.78 -9.86 5.25
N ILE A 41 -17.67 -10.54 5.49
CA ILE A 41 -17.61 -12.01 5.52
C ILE A 41 -18.27 -12.57 6.80
N THR A 42 -18.50 -11.75 7.82
CA THR A 42 -18.93 -12.21 9.15
C THR A 42 -20.13 -11.44 9.72
N LYS A 43 -21.21 -12.20 10.02
CA LYS A 43 -22.47 -11.85 10.72
C LYS A 43 -23.23 -10.60 10.21
N ARG A 44 -24.54 -10.56 10.49
CA ARG A 44 -25.54 -9.54 10.07
C ARG A 44 -25.30 -8.13 10.66
N VAL A 45 -24.08 -7.64 10.69
CA VAL A 45 -23.81 -6.24 11.01
C VAL A 45 -24.29 -5.39 9.85
N LYS A 46 -25.11 -4.36 10.12
CA LYS A 46 -25.62 -3.46 9.07
C LYS A 46 -24.44 -2.90 8.27
N TRP A 47 -24.39 -3.26 6.99
CA TRP A 47 -23.28 -2.96 6.08
C TRP A 47 -22.95 -1.46 6.01
N SER A 48 -23.97 -0.62 5.99
CA SER A 48 -23.86 0.85 5.97
C SER A 48 -23.27 1.45 7.25
N THR A 49 -23.37 0.75 8.38
CA THR A 49 -22.78 1.17 9.65
C THR A 49 -21.28 0.89 9.69
N TYR A 50 -20.83 -0.15 8.97
CA TYR A 50 -19.42 -0.53 8.92
C TYR A 50 -18.66 0.17 7.81
N ARG A 51 -19.12 0.07 6.55
CA ARG A 51 -18.39 0.62 5.39
C ARG A 51 -18.89 2.01 5.03
N ARG A 52 -17.96 2.96 4.96
CA ARG A 52 -18.26 4.28 4.41
C ARG A 52 -18.43 4.17 2.89
N PRO A 53 -19.42 4.83 2.28
CA PRO A 53 -19.62 4.81 0.82
C PRO A 53 -18.35 5.15 0.05
N LEU A 54 -17.58 6.13 0.56
CA LEU A 54 -16.31 6.54 -0.04
C LEU A 54 -15.27 5.42 -0.13
N TYR A 55 -15.22 4.50 0.83
CA TYR A 55 -14.35 3.33 0.76
C TYR A 55 -14.80 2.39 -0.37
N VAL A 56 -16.10 2.09 -0.41
CA VAL A 56 -16.68 1.18 -1.41
C VAL A 56 -16.48 1.73 -2.82
N THR A 57 -16.75 3.02 -3.04
CA THR A 57 -16.50 3.70 -4.30
C THR A 57 -15.02 3.63 -4.68
N ALA A 58 -14.11 3.85 -3.74
CA ALA A 58 -12.68 3.83 -4.03
C ALA A 58 -12.14 2.43 -4.35
N VAL A 59 -12.69 1.37 -3.74
CA VAL A 59 -12.38 -0.03 -4.08
C VAL A 59 -13.00 -0.43 -5.40
N LEU A 60 -14.26 -0.07 -5.67
CA LEU A 60 -14.92 -0.31 -6.96
C LEU A 60 -14.16 0.35 -8.11
N PHE A 61 -13.62 1.55 -7.85
CA PHE A 61 -12.79 2.28 -8.78
C PHE A 61 -11.49 1.54 -9.17
N GLU A 62 -11.09 0.47 -8.49
CA GLU A 62 -9.96 -0.35 -8.95
C GLU A 62 -10.26 -1.12 -10.23
N ASN A 63 -11.53 -1.49 -10.43
CA ASN A 63 -11.98 -2.10 -11.69
C ASN A 63 -11.86 -1.12 -12.87
N TRP A 64 -11.65 0.17 -12.60
CA TRP A 64 -11.42 1.18 -13.62
C TRP A 64 -10.24 0.84 -14.52
N ILE A 65 -9.20 0.15 -14.01
CA ILE A 65 -8.05 -0.20 -14.85
C ILE A 65 -8.45 -1.13 -16.00
N SER A 66 -9.32 -2.11 -15.74
CA SER A 66 -9.88 -2.98 -16.79
C SER A 66 -10.81 -2.21 -17.72
N VAL A 67 -11.63 -1.29 -17.19
CA VAL A 67 -12.50 -0.43 -18.00
C VAL A 67 -11.68 0.43 -18.94
N VAL A 68 -10.59 1.03 -18.49
CA VAL A 68 -9.66 1.81 -19.32
C VAL A 68 -9.06 0.93 -20.41
N GLY A 69 -8.61 -0.27 -20.05
CA GLY A 69 -8.12 -1.25 -21.02
C GLY A 69 -9.13 -1.55 -22.12
N LEU A 70 -10.38 -1.81 -21.70
CA LEU A 70 -11.49 -2.03 -22.61
C LEU A 70 -11.80 -0.80 -23.45
N VAL A 71 -11.76 0.41 -22.90
CA VAL A 71 -11.98 1.66 -23.65
C VAL A 71 -10.86 1.87 -24.68
N LEU A 72 -9.60 1.63 -24.31
CA LEU A 72 -8.46 1.78 -25.22
C LEU A 72 -8.47 0.75 -26.37
N ILE A 73 -9.02 -0.45 -26.13
CA ILE A 73 -9.14 -1.53 -27.12
C ILE A 73 -10.44 -1.42 -27.95
N LEU A 74 -11.59 -1.28 -27.30
CA LEU A 74 -12.94 -1.40 -27.89
C LEU A 74 -13.53 -0.06 -28.33
N VAL A 75 -13.27 1.04 -27.62
CA VAL A 75 -13.84 2.38 -27.91
C VAL A 75 -12.93 3.17 -28.87
N ALA A 76 -12.09 2.46 -29.60
CA ALA A 76 -11.46 2.97 -30.80
C ALA A 76 -12.13 2.35 -32.01
N PRO A 77 -13.39 2.73 -32.34
CA PRO A 77 -13.92 2.39 -33.63
C PRO A 77 -12.94 2.90 -34.70
N PRO A 78 -12.83 2.22 -35.85
CA PRO A 78 -12.01 2.68 -36.96
C PRO A 78 -12.44 4.10 -37.33
N GLY A 79 -11.65 5.10 -36.91
CA GLY A 79 -11.98 6.53 -37.04
C GLY A 79 -11.67 7.41 -35.82
N VAL A 80 -11.55 6.86 -34.61
CA VAL A 80 -11.06 7.65 -33.45
C VAL A 80 -9.55 7.81 -33.58
N GLY A 81 -9.12 9.04 -33.88
CA GLY A 81 -7.71 9.38 -34.01
C GLY A 81 -6.91 9.00 -32.76
N THR A 82 -5.66 8.61 -32.96
CA THR A 82 -4.74 8.19 -31.88
C THR A 82 -4.53 9.30 -30.84
N GLU A 83 -4.76 10.55 -31.21
CA GLU A 83 -4.78 11.71 -30.31
C GLU A 83 -5.86 11.60 -29.22
N SER A 84 -7.08 11.18 -29.57
CA SER A 84 -8.15 11.01 -28.59
C SER A 84 -7.80 9.92 -27.58
N LYS A 85 -7.15 8.83 -28.01
CA LYS A 85 -6.66 7.77 -27.10
C LYS A 85 -5.67 8.32 -26.08
N ALA A 86 -4.75 9.18 -26.51
CA ALA A 86 -3.80 9.84 -25.62
C ALA A 86 -4.51 10.74 -24.59
N ILE A 87 -5.50 11.52 -25.03
CA ILE A 87 -6.29 12.38 -24.13
C ILE A 87 -7.04 11.54 -23.09
N TYR A 88 -7.75 10.49 -23.51
CA TYR A 88 -8.49 9.62 -22.59
C TYR A 88 -7.56 8.90 -21.60
N PHE A 89 -6.37 8.49 -22.06
CA PHE A 89 -5.36 7.87 -21.21
C PHE A 89 -4.81 8.86 -20.17
N LEU A 90 -4.50 10.10 -20.55
CA LEU A 90 -4.03 11.13 -19.62
C LEU A 90 -5.12 11.52 -18.61
N LEU A 91 -6.36 11.72 -19.07
CA LEU A 91 -7.51 11.99 -18.21
C LEU A 91 -7.73 10.86 -17.21
N THR A 92 -7.61 9.61 -17.67
CA THR A 92 -7.63 8.43 -16.83
C THR A 92 -6.54 8.45 -15.75
N ILE A 93 -5.30 8.78 -16.11
CA ILE A 93 -4.18 8.89 -15.17
C ILE A 93 -4.49 9.92 -14.07
N ILE A 94 -5.06 11.06 -14.44
CA ILE A 94 -5.43 12.13 -13.50
C ILE A 94 -6.53 11.66 -12.54
N ILE A 95 -7.60 11.03 -13.07
CA ILE A 95 -8.67 10.48 -12.22
C ILE A 95 -8.10 9.38 -11.31
N PHE A 96 -7.24 8.53 -11.84
CA PHE A 96 -6.59 7.46 -11.08
C PHE A 96 -5.75 8.01 -9.93
N TRP A 97 -4.99 9.06 -10.18
CA TRP A 97 -4.26 9.80 -9.16
C TRP A 97 -5.18 10.43 -8.11
N ALA A 98 -6.23 11.12 -8.53
CA ALA A 98 -7.17 11.79 -7.62
C ALA A 98 -7.87 10.77 -6.69
N ALA A 99 -8.33 9.64 -7.23
CA ALA A 99 -8.91 8.55 -6.46
C ALA A 99 -7.91 7.98 -5.43
N THR A 100 -6.61 7.98 -5.75
CA THR A 100 -5.55 7.53 -4.85
C THR A 100 -5.36 8.48 -3.67
N ILE A 101 -5.40 9.79 -3.92
CA ILE A 101 -5.36 10.79 -2.86
C ILE A 101 -6.57 10.67 -1.95
N VAL A 102 -7.75 10.42 -2.53
CA VAL A 102 -8.98 10.17 -1.77
C VAL A 102 -8.79 8.96 -0.84
N LEU A 103 -8.18 7.86 -1.33
CA LEU A 103 -7.83 6.67 -0.53
C LEU A 103 -6.98 7.00 0.71
N ALA A 104 -6.07 7.97 0.62
CA ALA A 104 -5.24 8.39 1.75
C ALA A 104 -6.00 9.21 2.83
N SER A 105 -7.29 9.50 2.63
CA SER A 105 -8.10 10.29 3.56
C SER A 105 -8.59 9.48 4.77
N LYS A 106 -8.63 10.14 5.95
CA LYS A 106 -9.27 9.60 7.16
C LYS A 106 -10.75 9.28 6.94
N ARG A 107 -11.39 9.93 5.96
CA ARG A 107 -12.81 9.76 5.67
C ARG A 107 -13.17 8.36 5.19
N ILE A 108 -12.19 7.52 4.87
CA ILE A 108 -12.38 6.16 4.37
C ILE A 108 -12.33 5.11 5.48
N GLN A 109 -11.73 5.45 6.62
CA GLN A 109 -11.58 4.51 7.72
C GLN A 109 -12.94 4.15 8.31
N SER A 110 -13.15 2.84 8.43
CA SER A 110 -14.36 2.26 8.99
C SER A 110 -14.26 2.23 10.52
N ARG A 111 -15.41 2.19 11.21
CA ARG A 111 -15.42 2.00 12.67
C ARG A 111 -14.84 0.62 13.00
N PHE A 112 -14.12 0.52 14.12
CA PHE A 112 -13.67 -0.78 14.62
C PHE A 112 -14.87 -1.57 15.15
N ILE A 113 -14.93 -2.85 14.78
CA ILE A 113 -15.98 -3.77 15.21
C ILE A 113 -15.26 -5.02 15.75
N PRO A 114 -15.31 -5.29 17.06
CA PRO A 114 -14.62 -6.41 17.70
C PRO A 114 -14.82 -7.76 17.01
N GLU A 115 -16.04 -8.04 16.53
CA GLU A 115 -16.47 -9.33 15.99
C GLU A 115 -15.82 -9.69 14.66
N MET A 116 -15.29 -8.71 13.92
CA MET A 116 -14.58 -8.94 12.64
C MET A 116 -13.13 -9.39 12.82
N GLY A 117 -12.66 -9.48 14.07
CA GLY A 117 -11.31 -9.93 14.39
C GLY A 117 -10.24 -9.03 13.79
N LEU A 118 -9.14 -9.64 13.34
CA LEU A 118 -7.94 -8.90 12.98
C LEU A 118 -7.91 -8.37 11.53
N PHE A 119 -8.83 -8.82 10.68
CA PHE A 119 -8.81 -8.47 9.27
C PHE A 119 -9.49 -7.11 9.05
N ARG A 120 -8.66 -6.09 8.80
CA ARG A 120 -9.09 -4.70 8.56
C ARG A 120 -8.68 -4.25 7.16
N PRO A 121 -9.41 -4.66 6.11
CA PRO A 121 -9.06 -4.30 4.74
C PRO A 121 -9.15 -2.79 4.51
N ASP A 122 -9.94 -2.04 5.28
CA ASP A 122 -9.98 -0.57 5.22
C ASP A 122 -8.67 0.10 5.66
N LEU A 123 -7.85 -0.58 6.45
CA LEU A 123 -6.53 -0.11 6.89
C LEU A 123 -5.41 -0.67 5.99
N LEU A 124 -5.56 -1.91 5.52
CA LEU A 124 -4.55 -2.54 4.66
C LEU A 124 -4.59 -2.01 3.23
N TYR A 125 -5.81 -1.82 2.71
CA TYR A 125 -6.05 -1.52 1.31
C TYR A 125 -5.47 -0.16 0.89
N PRO A 126 -5.79 0.98 1.55
CA PRO A 126 -5.31 2.28 1.08
C PRO A 126 -3.79 2.40 1.04
N THR A 127 -3.10 1.82 2.03
CA THR A 127 -1.64 1.85 2.10
C THR A 127 -1.00 0.97 1.01
N GLY A 128 -1.61 -0.14 0.64
CA GLY A 128 -1.16 -0.99 -0.47
C GLY A 128 -1.51 -0.41 -1.85
N ALA A 129 -2.70 0.17 -2.01
CA ALA A 129 -3.12 0.86 -3.23
C ALA A 129 -2.21 2.05 -3.54
N ASN A 130 -1.90 2.90 -2.55
CA ASN A 130 -0.93 3.98 -2.72
C ASN A 130 0.43 3.47 -3.22
N LEU A 131 0.86 2.29 -2.79
CA LEU A 131 2.11 1.72 -3.29
C LEU A 131 2.02 1.32 -4.75
N ALA A 132 1.02 0.50 -5.07
CA ALA A 132 0.86 -0.04 -6.41
C ALA A 132 0.69 1.09 -7.44
N ARG A 133 -0.18 2.05 -7.15
CA ARG A 133 -0.47 3.17 -8.06
C ARG A 133 0.70 4.13 -8.19
N GLY A 134 1.38 4.40 -7.08
CA GLY A 134 2.57 5.21 -7.10
C GLY A 134 3.72 4.60 -7.90
N GLU A 135 3.87 3.28 -7.84
CA GLU A 135 4.85 2.54 -8.64
C GLU A 135 4.50 2.58 -10.13
N ILE A 136 3.22 2.44 -10.50
CA ILE A 136 2.76 2.59 -11.89
C ILE A 136 3.16 3.96 -12.43
N PHE A 137 2.89 5.04 -11.70
CA PHE A 137 3.28 6.40 -12.11
C PHE A 137 4.79 6.56 -12.22
N ALA A 138 5.54 6.01 -11.27
CA ALA A 138 7.00 6.06 -11.28
C ALA A 138 7.60 5.29 -12.47
N GLY A 139 7.09 4.09 -12.74
CA GLY A 139 7.49 3.26 -13.86
C GLY A 139 7.18 3.88 -15.21
N LEU A 140 5.95 4.36 -15.37
CA LEU A 140 5.53 5.05 -16.59
C LEU A 140 6.31 6.34 -16.80
N GLY A 141 6.45 7.15 -15.76
CA GLY A 141 7.24 8.37 -15.84
C GLY A 141 8.67 8.07 -16.29
N LEU A 142 9.29 7.03 -15.73
CA LEU A 142 10.66 6.66 -16.08
C LEU A 142 10.75 6.16 -17.52
N LYS A 143 9.82 5.31 -17.96
CA LYS A 143 9.73 4.84 -19.36
C LYS A 143 9.54 6.02 -20.33
N LEU A 144 8.72 7.02 -19.97
CA LEU A 144 8.48 8.17 -20.84
C LEU A 144 9.69 9.10 -20.92
N MET A 145 10.37 9.37 -19.80
CA MET A 145 11.59 10.20 -19.79
C MET A 145 12.76 9.49 -20.46
N LEU A 146 12.86 8.18 -20.29
CA LEU A 146 14.00 7.37 -20.68
C LEU A 146 13.52 6.26 -21.63
N THR A 147 13.57 6.53 -22.92
CA THR A 147 13.19 5.56 -23.96
C THR A 147 14.00 5.78 -25.21
N ILE A 148 14.02 4.76 -26.05
CA ILE A 148 14.78 4.73 -27.31
C ILE A 148 13.90 5.16 -28.47
N THR A 149 12.59 4.91 -28.36
CA THR A 149 11.62 5.39 -29.33
C THR A 149 11.24 6.83 -28.97
N PRO A 150 11.54 7.82 -29.83
CA PRO A 150 11.22 9.21 -29.53
C PRO A 150 9.72 9.38 -29.32
N VAL A 151 9.34 9.99 -28.20
CA VAL A 151 7.95 10.31 -27.89
C VAL A 151 7.55 11.51 -28.74
N SER A 152 6.54 11.38 -29.60
CA SER A 152 6.00 12.53 -30.35
C SER A 152 4.48 12.51 -30.34
N ILE A 153 3.88 13.65 -30.65
CA ILE A 153 2.41 13.77 -30.79
C ILE A 153 1.91 12.87 -31.92
N HIS A 154 2.75 12.56 -32.91
CA HIS A 154 2.40 11.69 -34.03
C HIS A 154 2.86 10.23 -33.81
N ASN A 155 3.77 9.98 -32.87
CA ASN A 155 4.30 8.66 -32.53
C ASN A 155 3.82 8.22 -31.15
N PHE A 156 2.73 7.46 -31.15
CA PHE A 156 2.05 6.97 -29.95
C PHE A 156 2.63 5.65 -29.40
N ALA A 157 3.89 5.33 -29.71
CA ALA A 157 4.61 4.18 -29.14
C ALA A 157 4.69 4.19 -27.60
N TRP A 158 4.33 5.31 -26.97
CA TRP A 158 4.24 5.47 -25.54
C TRP A 158 2.91 5.00 -24.93
N LEU A 159 1.85 4.83 -25.73
CA LEU A 159 0.58 4.26 -25.27
C LEU A 159 0.75 2.77 -24.93
N PRO A 160 0.00 2.25 -23.94
CA PRO A 160 0.01 0.83 -23.66
C PRO A 160 -0.55 0.03 -24.83
N VAL A 161 0.15 -1.04 -25.22
CA VAL A 161 -0.38 -2.08 -26.13
C VAL A 161 -1.50 -2.89 -25.46
N TRP A 162 -1.54 -2.87 -24.12
CA TRP A 162 -2.54 -3.51 -23.27
C TRP A 162 -2.56 -5.04 -23.36
N ASN A 163 -1.68 -5.67 -22.58
CA ASN A 163 -1.63 -7.13 -22.41
C ASN A 163 -2.39 -7.58 -21.15
N TRP A 164 -3.51 -8.30 -21.32
CA TRP A 164 -4.34 -8.81 -20.22
C TRP A 164 -3.63 -9.79 -19.29
N TRP A 165 -2.67 -10.57 -19.80
CA TRP A 165 -1.87 -11.46 -18.96
C TRP A 165 -0.92 -10.67 -18.07
N GLY A 166 -0.29 -9.63 -18.61
CA GLY A 166 0.51 -8.68 -17.82
C GLY A 166 -0.34 -8.03 -16.72
N LEU A 167 -1.59 -7.69 -17.03
CA LEU A 167 -2.53 -7.12 -16.06
C LEU A 167 -2.89 -8.14 -14.97
N LEU A 168 -3.23 -9.37 -15.35
CA LEU A 168 -3.49 -10.47 -14.41
C LEU A 168 -2.33 -10.67 -13.43
N TRP A 169 -1.09 -10.68 -13.94
CA TRP A 169 0.10 -10.82 -13.11
C TRP A 169 0.30 -9.63 -12.17
N ALA A 170 0.04 -8.41 -12.66
CA ALA A 170 0.08 -7.20 -11.85
C ALA A 170 -0.96 -7.25 -10.72
N GLU A 171 -2.19 -7.69 -11.01
CA GLU A 171 -3.25 -7.88 -10.01
C GLU A 171 -2.87 -8.91 -8.95
N LEU A 172 -2.34 -10.07 -9.35
CA LEU A 172 -1.85 -11.09 -8.42
C LEU A 172 -0.72 -10.53 -7.52
N SER A 173 0.19 -9.76 -8.12
CA SER A 173 1.27 -9.08 -7.38
C SER A 173 0.73 -8.04 -6.40
N MET A 174 -0.34 -7.33 -6.78
CA MET A 174 -1.04 -6.39 -5.91
C MET A 174 -1.73 -7.11 -4.74
N VAL A 175 -2.41 -8.24 -4.98
CA VAL A 175 -2.99 -9.08 -3.92
C VAL A 175 -1.90 -9.54 -2.96
N PHE A 176 -0.77 -10.01 -3.47
CA PHE A 176 0.37 -10.41 -2.66
C PHE A 176 0.88 -9.24 -1.79
N LEU A 177 1.07 -8.06 -2.39
CA LEU A 177 1.59 -6.87 -1.72
C LEU A 177 0.61 -6.29 -0.69
N VAL A 178 -0.69 -6.35 -0.94
CA VAL A 178 -1.73 -5.81 -0.05
C VAL A 178 -2.08 -6.82 1.04
N ALA A 179 -2.47 -8.04 0.66
CA ALA A 179 -3.04 -9.03 1.57
C ALA A 179 -1.93 -9.78 2.33
N VAL A 180 -1.03 -10.47 1.63
CA VAL A 180 -0.01 -11.32 2.28
C VAL A 180 0.90 -10.47 3.15
N ARG A 181 1.53 -9.45 2.57
CA ARG A 181 2.42 -8.55 3.33
C ARG A 181 1.66 -7.76 4.40
N GLY A 182 0.44 -7.30 4.12
CA GLY A 182 -0.40 -6.58 5.08
C GLY A 182 -0.69 -7.42 6.33
N MET A 183 -1.06 -8.68 6.13
CA MET A 183 -1.28 -9.65 7.20
C MET A 183 0.01 -9.96 7.96
N THR A 184 1.15 -10.15 7.27
CA THR A 184 2.45 -10.35 7.91
C THR A 184 2.81 -9.16 8.81
N LYS A 185 2.63 -7.93 8.32
CA LYS A 185 2.88 -6.72 9.10
C LYS A 185 2.00 -6.65 10.36
N LEU A 186 0.72 -6.99 10.25
CA LEU A 186 -0.21 -7.00 11.38
C LEU A 186 0.14 -8.11 12.40
N LYS A 187 0.21 -9.37 11.96
CA LYS A 187 0.41 -10.53 12.85
C LYS A 187 1.83 -10.58 13.40
N VAL A 188 2.84 -10.56 12.52
CA VAL A 188 4.22 -10.84 12.90
C VAL A 188 4.88 -9.63 13.55
N VAL A 189 4.71 -8.44 12.94
CA VAL A 189 5.46 -7.26 13.36
C VAL A 189 4.74 -6.47 14.45
N LEU A 190 3.43 -6.27 14.32
CA LEU A 190 2.67 -5.48 15.30
C LEU A 190 2.28 -6.32 16.51
N MET A 191 1.54 -7.42 16.34
CA MET A 191 1.09 -8.23 17.47
C MET A 191 2.25 -8.97 18.14
N GLY A 192 3.18 -9.52 17.36
CA GLY A 192 4.35 -10.21 17.89
C GLY A 192 5.28 -9.32 18.72
N ARG A 193 5.43 -8.03 18.37
CA ARG A 193 6.23 -7.08 19.15
C ARG A 193 5.51 -6.58 20.39
N MET A 194 4.20 -6.38 20.31
CA MET A 194 3.42 -5.95 21.47
C MET A 194 3.40 -7.04 22.55
N ILE A 195 3.04 -8.28 22.19
CA ILE A 195 2.76 -9.31 23.20
C ILE A 195 4.04 -10.01 23.64
N LYS A 196 4.90 -10.41 22.71
CA LYS A 196 6.00 -11.35 23.03
C LYS A 196 7.40 -10.73 23.05
N GLN A 197 7.57 -9.45 22.68
CA GLN A 197 8.85 -8.70 22.52
C GLN A 197 9.99 -9.36 21.69
N LYS A 198 10.00 -10.69 21.50
CA LYS A 198 11.11 -11.49 20.98
C LYS A 198 10.89 -12.11 19.60
N MET A 199 9.65 -12.24 19.12
CA MET A 199 9.36 -13.29 18.14
C MET A 199 10.03 -13.16 16.76
N LEU A 200 10.51 -11.98 16.33
CA LEU A 200 11.32 -11.90 15.08
C LEU A 200 12.25 -10.68 14.94
N GLY A 201 12.24 -9.72 15.87
CA GLY A 201 13.16 -8.58 15.92
C GLY A 201 13.46 -7.94 14.55
N TRP A 202 14.74 -7.99 14.18
CA TRP A 202 15.29 -7.55 12.90
C TRP A 202 14.83 -8.41 11.72
N ARG A 203 14.83 -9.74 11.88
CA ARG A 203 14.47 -10.73 10.85
C ARG A 203 13.04 -10.52 10.32
N GLY A 204 12.09 -10.21 11.19
CA GLY A 204 10.71 -9.90 10.77
C GLY A 204 10.60 -8.61 9.97
N THR A 205 11.49 -7.63 10.22
CA THR A 205 11.56 -6.41 9.41
C THR A 205 12.12 -6.72 8.03
N LEU A 206 13.17 -7.53 7.95
CA LEU A 206 13.73 -7.96 6.67
C LEU A 206 12.72 -8.75 5.83
N LEU A 207 11.97 -9.66 6.45
CA LEU A 207 10.94 -10.42 5.75
C LEU A 207 9.79 -9.52 5.25
N GLU A 208 9.35 -8.54 6.05
CA GLU A 208 8.34 -7.54 5.62
C GLU A 208 8.82 -6.72 4.40
N GLU A 209 10.09 -6.32 4.39
CA GLU A 209 10.66 -5.55 3.26
C GLU A 209 11.04 -6.44 2.08
N GLY A 210 11.37 -7.72 2.30
CA GLY A 210 11.55 -8.72 1.26
C GLY A 210 10.25 -8.97 0.48
N PHE A 211 9.13 -9.14 1.19
CA PHE A 211 7.81 -9.22 0.54
C PHE A 211 7.42 -7.93 -0.18
N LEU A 212 7.85 -6.77 0.33
CA LEU A 212 7.66 -5.52 -0.40
C LEU A 212 8.44 -5.53 -1.71
N TYR A 213 9.72 -5.89 -1.67
CA TYR A 213 10.57 -5.96 -2.86
C TYR A 213 9.98 -6.93 -3.89
N LEU A 214 9.65 -8.16 -3.49
CA LEU A 214 9.06 -9.16 -4.37
C LEU A 214 7.72 -8.71 -4.96
N GLY A 215 6.86 -8.08 -4.14
CA GLY A 215 5.59 -7.54 -4.60
C GLY A 215 5.78 -6.44 -5.65
N PHE A 216 6.73 -5.54 -5.44
CA PHE A 216 7.09 -4.52 -6.42
C PHE A 216 7.69 -5.13 -7.69
N THR A 217 8.68 -6.02 -7.57
CA THR A 217 9.26 -6.72 -8.73
C THR A 217 8.18 -7.40 -9.58
N GLY A 218 7.24 -8.11 -8.95
CA GLY A 218 6.10 -8.71 -9.63
C GLY A 218 5.19 -7.68 -10.29
N LEU A 219 4.86 -6.60 -9.58
CA LEU A 219 4.01 -5.53 -10.09
C LEU A 219 4.65 -4.80 -11.28
N SER A 220 5.91 -4.38 -11.14
CA SER A 220 6.73 -3.79 -12.19
C SER A 220 6.75 -4.67 -13.43
N TYR A 221 7.02 -5.98 -13.25
CA TYR A 221 7.10 -6.94 -14.33
C TYR A 221 5.76 -7.07 -15.06
N GLY A 222 4.66 -7.24 -14.32
CA GLY A 222 3.31 -7.32 -14.89
C GLY A 222 2.97 -6.08 -15.70
N PHE A 223 3.12 -4.89 -15.12
CA PHE A 223 2.82 -3.64 -15.82
C PHE A 223 3.72 -3.39 -17.03
N LEU A 224 5.02 -3.62 -16.94
CA LEU A 224 5.89 -3.44 -18.11
C LEU A 224 5.45 -4.34 -19.27
N ASN A 225 4.98 -5.56 -19.00
CA ASN A 225 4.38 -6.42 -20.01
C ASN A 225 3.05 -5.87 -20.56
N VAL A 226 2.20 -5.25 -19.73
CA VAL A 226 1.00 -4.51 -20.20
C VAL A 226 1.38 -3.42 -21.20
N PHE A 227 2.47 -2.70 -20.94
CA PHE A 227 2.90 -1.56 -21.75
C PHE A 227 3.74 -1.94 -22.98
N MET A 228 4.48 -3.04 -22.93
CA MET A 228 5.34 -3.48 -24.03
C MET A 228 4.64 -4.48 -24.96
N GLY A 229 3.54 -5.10 -24.51
CA GLY A 229 2.80 -6.08 -25.32
C GLY A 229 3.53 -7.39 -25.56
N TYR A 230 4.58 -7.70 -24.79
CA TYR A 230 5.31 -8.96 -24.94
C TYR A 230 4.41 -10.15 -24.54
N ILE A 231 4.12 -11.02 -25.51
CA ILE A 231 3.44 -12.31 -25.33
C ILE A 231 4.30 -13.38 -26.03
N PRO A 232 4.50 -14.57 -25.42
CA PRO A 232 4.13 -14.96 -24.05
C PRO A 232 5.11 -14.37 -23.00
N PHE A 233 4.86 -14.60 -21.70
CA PHE A 233 5.81 -14.39 -20.59
C PHE A 233 7.08 -15.27 -20.75
N THR A 234 7.82 -15.09 -21.84
CA THR A 234 8.88 -15.99 -22.30
C THR A 234 10.25 -15.56 -21.83
N VAL A 235 10.40 -14.30 -21.44
CA VAL A 235 11.67 -13.77 -20.96
C VAL A 235 11.72 -13.96 -19.45
N VAL A 236 12.05 -15.19 -19.04
CA VAL A 236 12.39 -15.53 -17.64
C VAL A 236 13.85 -15.13 -17.34
N TYR A 237 14.67 -15.00 -18.38
CA TYR A 237 16.09 -14.67 -18.26
C TYR A 237 16.37 -13.19 -18.59
N PRO A 238 17.31 -12.54 -17.89
CA PRO A 238 17.66 -11.15 -18.19
C PRO A 238 18.21 -11.04 -19.61
N ARG A 239 17.61 -10.18 -20.46
CA ARG A 239 18.21 -9.88 -21.77
C ARG A 239 19.50 -9.08 -21.63
N PHE A 240 19.66 -8.38 -20.52
CA PHE A 240 20.84 -7.58 -20.21
C PHE A 240 21.15 -7.62 -18.71
N TRP A 241 22.23 -8.32 -18.36
CA TRP A 241 22.67 -8.55 -16.99
C TRP A 241 22.90 -7.30 -16.13
N PRO A 242 23.38 -6.16 -16.67
CA PRO A 242 23.49 -4.94 -15.87
C PRO A 242 22.16 -4.47 -15.27
N GLY A 243 21.02 -4.72 -15.93
CA GLY A 243 19.70 -4.45 -15.35
C GLY A 243 19.42 -5.27 -14.09
N ALA A 244 19.83 -6.55 -14.07
CA ALA A 244 19.72 -7.41 -12.89
C ALA A 244 20.62 -6.90 -11.74
N LEU A 245 21.83 -6.43 -12.04
CA LEU A 245 22.71 -5.83 -11.02
C LEU A 245 22.07 -4.59 -10.38
N ILE A 246 21.44 -3.73 -11.18
CA ILE A 246 20.69 -2.56 -10.67
C ILE A 246 19.54 -3.01 -9.77
N MET A 247 18.83 -4.08 -10.13
CA MET A 247 17.77 -4.65 -9.28
C MET A 247 18.30 -5.20 -7.94
N VAL A 248 19.52 -5.75 -7.92
CA VAL A 248 20.19 -6.15 -6.67
C VAL A 248 20.51 -4.93 -5.80
N ILE A 249 20.99 -3.84 -6.39
CA ILE A 249 21.19 -2.56 -5.68
C ILE A 249 19.88 -2.07 -5.09
N ALA A 250 18.78 -2.12 -5.85
CA ALA A 250 17.46 -1.78 -5.34
C ALA A 250 17.03 -2.67 -4.16
N ALA A 251 17.33 -3.97 -4.21
CA ALA A 251 17.08 -4.89 -3.12
C ALA A 251 17.86 -4.50 -1.85
N ILE A 252 19.13 -4.12 -1.97
CA ILE A 252 19.96 -3.63 -0.84
C ILE A 252 19.37 -2.34 -0.25
N ILE A 253 18.93 -1.40 -1.07
CA ILE A 253 18.32 -0.16 -0.60
C ILE A 253 17.00 -0.45 0.14
N LEU A 254 16.13 -1.27 -0.46
CA LEU A 254 14.78 -1.50 0.04
C LEU A 254 14.72 -2.45 1.24
N ILE A 255 15.59 -3.47 1.30
CA ILE A 255 15.54 -4.53 2.29
C ILE A 255 16.43 -4.19 3.50
N PRO A 256 17.78 -4.31 3.46
CA PRO A 256 18.60 -4.05 4.63
C PRO A 256 18.66 -2.58 5.01
N VAL A 257 18.92 -1.64 4.09
CA VAL A 257 19.12 -0.22 4.44
C VAL A 257 17.83 0.39 5.00
N ARG A 258 16.74 0.33 4.23
CA ARG A 258 15.46 0.85 4.68
C ARG A 258 14.88 0.04 5.84
N GLY A 259 15.06 -1.28 5.85
CA GLY A 259 14.71 -2.10 7.00
C GLY A 259 15.36 -1.57 8.28
N TYR A 260 16.66 -1.26 8.23
CA TYR A 260 17.47 -0.90 9.40
C TYR A 260 17.00 0.39 10.02
N LEU A 261 16.79 1.41 9.18
CA LEU A 261 16.21 2.68 9.59
C LEU A 261 14.81 2.50 10.19
N LYS A 262 13.99 1.61 9.62
CA LYS A 262 12.66 1.30 10.14
C LYS A 262 12.69 0.49 11.44
N HIS A 263 13.75 -0.27 11.70
CA HIS A 263 13.93 -1.01 12.94
C HIS A 263 14.37 -0.11 14.09
N LYS A 264 15.25 0.87 13.81
CA LYS A 264 15.70 1.86 14.80
C LYS A 264 14.61 2.82 15.27
N VAL A 265 13.55 3.00 14.49
CA VAL A 265 12.46 3.92 14.85
C VAL A 265 11.30 3.13 15.46
N ASP A 266 10.88 3.55 16.65
CA ASP A 266 9.64 3.06 17.24
C ASP A 266 8.44 3.45 16.34
N ARG A 267 7.76 2.43 15.82
CA ARG A 267 6.68 2.58 14.85
C ARG A 267 5.45 3.26 15.43
N ILE A 268 5.26 3.19 16.75
CA ILE A 268 4.08 3.76 17.41
C ILE A 268 4.22 5.29 17.49
N THR A 269 5.44 5.78 17.73
CA THR A 269 5.74 7.17 18.06
C THR A 269 6.39 7.95 16.92
N MET A 270 6.59 7.31 15.78
CA MET A 270 7.27 7.89 14.63
C MET A 270 6.57 9.16 14.12
N SER A 271 7.30 10.27 14.11
CA SER A 271 6.83 11.56 13.60
C SER A 271 6.53 11.53 12.11
N TYR A 272 5.70 12.47 11.64
CA TYR A 272 5.36 12.60 10.23
C TYR A 272 6.59 12.83 9.35
N ARG A 273 7.53 13.68 9.79
CA ARG A 273 8.79 13.95 9.08
C ARG A 273 9.66 12.70 8.90
N ARG A 274 9.81 11.88 9.95
CA ARG A 274 10.55 10.61 9.84
C ARG A 274 9.84 9.63 8.91
N THR A 275 8.51 9.62 8.93
CA THR A 275 7.72 8.79 8.00
C THR A 275 7.94 9.22 6.56
N LEU A 276 7.94 10.53 6.26
CA LEU A 276 8.27 11.07 4.95
C LEU A 276 9.67 10.64 4.49
N GLY A 277 10.68 10.75 5.36
CA GLY A 277 12.04 10.30 5.03
C GLY A 277 12.12 8.82 4.64
N LEU A 278 11.41 7.94 5.37
CA LEU A 278 11.33 6.52 5.00
C LEU A 278 10.55 6.27 3.70
N MET A 279 9.56 7.11 3.37
CA MET A 279 8.83 7.00 2.10
C MET A 279 9.62 7.60 0.93
N ALA A 280 10.46 8.60 1.15
CA ALA A 280 11.39 9.12 0.15
C ALA A 280 12.46 8.06 -0.19
N LEU A 281 13.03 7.41 0.83
CA LEU A 281 13.98 6.30 0.63
C LEU A 281 13.32 5.11 -0.09
N LEU A 282 12.07 4.81 0.25
CA LEU A 282 11.27 3.82 -0.47
C LEU A 282 11.14 4.19 -1.94
N TYR A 283 10.72 5.43 -2.24
CA TYR A 283 10.51 5.90 -3.59
C TYR A 283 11.81 5.83 -4.41
N LEU A 284 12.94 6.23 -3.82
CA LEU A 284 14.26 6.07 -4.42
C LEU A 284 14.56 4.59 -4.76
N GLY A 285 14.34 3.67 -3.82
CA GLY A 285 14.54 2.25 -4.07
C GLY A 285 13.62 1.69 -5.15
N VAL A 286 12.36 2.14 -5.23
CA VAL A 286 11.42 1.79 -6.29
C VAL A 286 11.89 2.33 -7.64
N MET A 287 12.40 3.56 -7.70
CA MET A 287 12.94 4.14 -8.94
C MET A 287 14.13 3.34 -9.48
N VAL A 288 15.06 2.95 -8.60
CA VAL A 288 16.19 2.08 -8.97
C VAL A 288 15.70 0.71 -9.44
N LEU A 289 14.71 0.12 -8.75
CA LEU A 289 14.09 -1.15 -9.13
C LEU A 289 13.46 -1.08 -10.52
N MET A 290 12.63 -0.06 -10.78
CA MET A 290 11.97 0.15 -12.06
C MET A 290 12.97 0.37 -13.18
N TYR A 291 14.00 1.19 -12.96
CA TYR A 291 15.06 1.42 -13.93
C TYR A 291 15.79 0.12 -14.29
N GLY A 292 16.21 -0.65 -13.28
CA GLY A 292 16.86 -1.94 -13.47
C GLY A 292 15.98 -2.94 -14.24
N MET A 293 14.70 -3.02 -13.88
CA MET A 293 13.72 -3.88 -14.57
C MET A 293 13.53 -3.47 -16.04
N ILE A 294 13.38 -2.17 -16.33
CA ILE A 294 13.22 -1.70 -17.71
C ILE A 294 14.47 -2.00 -18.53
N VAL A 295 15.67 -1.70 -18.00
CA VAL A 295 16.95 -1.99 -18.66
C VAL A 295 17.11 -3.49 -18.91
N MET A 296 16.75 -4.32 -17.93
CA MET A 296 16.81 -5.78 -18.04
C MET A 296 15.88 -6.33 -19.14
N LEU A 297 14.67 -5.80 -19.26
CA LEU A 297 13.67 -6.25 -20.25
C LEU A 297 13.90 -5.67 -21.65
N MET A 298 14.36 -4.42 -21.74
CA MET A 298 14.66 -3.77 -23.02
C MET A 298 16.00 -4.22 -23.60
N GLY A 299 16.87 -4.83 -22.79
CA GLY A 299 18.14 -5.40 -23.23
C GLY A 299 19.28 -4.38 -23.40
N ARG A 300 19.10 -3.15 -22.90
CA ARG A 300 20.03 -2.03 -23.10
C ARG A 300 19.72 -0.87 -22.16
N PHE A 301 20.70 0.01 -21.97
CA PHE A 301 20.50 1.26 -21.24
C PHE A 301 19.58 2.22 -21.98
N LEU A 302 18.81 3.00 -21.21
CA LEU A 302 17.88 3.98 -21.73
C LEU A 302 18.58 5.32 -21.94
N VAL A 303 18.14 6.05 -22.96
CA VAL A 303 18.61 7.40 -23.28
C VAL A 303 17.49 8.40 -23.00
N VAL A 304 17.84 9.64 -22.67
CA VAL A 304 16.86 10.72 -22.53
C VAL A 304 16.11 10.89 -23.86
N THR A 305 14.80 10.92 -23.78
CA THR A 305 13.91 11.01 -24.94
C THR A 305 13.78 12.47 -25.47
N THR A 306 12.71 12.73 -26.21
CA THR A 306 12.27 14.07 -26.62
C THR A 306 11.79 14.93 -25.45
N THR A 307 11.74 16.26 -25.65
CA THR A 307 11.23 17.23 -24.67
C THR A 307 9.82 16.87 -24.17
N LEU A 308 8.94 16.41 -25.06
CA LEU A 308 7.57 16.01 -24.70
C LEU A 308 7.56 14.82 -23.73
N GLY A 309 8.32 13.76 -24.04
CA GLY A 309 8.37 12.58 -23.16
C GLY A 309 9.07 12.87 -21.84
N LEU A 310 10.04 13.80 -21.82
CA LEU A 310 10.63 14.32 -20.59
C LEU A 310 9.58 15.04 -19.73
N VAL A 311 8.80 15.97 -20.30
CA VAL A 311 7.76 16.73 -19.57
C VAL A 311 6.66 15.81 -19.05
N LEU A 312 6.11 14.94 -19.90
CA LEU A 312 5.08 13.97 -19.48
C LEU A 312 5.63 13.00 -18.44
N GLY A 313 6.86 12.55 -18.62
CA GLY A 313 7.51 11.64 -17.70
C GLY A 313 7.76 12.29 -16.33
N LEU A 314 8.24 13.54 -16.29
CA LEU A 314 8.38 14.32 -15.06
C LEU A 314 7.03 14.56 -14.37
N PHE A 315 5.99 14.89 -15.13
CA PHE A 315 4.63 15.02 -14.61
C PHE A 315 4.18 13.73 -13.89
N LEU A 316 4.36 12.56 -14.52
CA LEU A 316 4.04 11.28 -13.88
C LEU A 316 4.93 10.99 -12.67
N GLN A 317 6.21 11.39 -12.67
CA GLN A 317 7.04 11.25 -11.48
C GLN A 317 6.52 12.10 -10.32
N ILE A 318 6.08 13.34 -10.58
CA ILE A 318 5.47 14.19 -9.55
C ILE A 318 4.21 13.53 -8.98
N LEU A 319 3.36 12.93 -9.83
CA LEU A 319 2.21 12.15 -9.37
C LEU A 319 2.66 10.95 -8.51
N GLY A 320 3.67 10.20 -8.95
CA GLY A 320 4.25 9.08 -8.21
C GLY A 320 4.78 9.48 -6.84
N ILE A 321 5.54 10.57 -6.74
CA ILE A 321 6.05 11.15 -5.49
C ILE A 321 4.88 11.56 -4.59
N SER A 322 3.89 12.27 -5.14
CA SER A 322 2.72 12.72 -4.37
C SER A 322 1.99 11.55 -3.71
N VAL A 323 1.91 10.40 -4.40
CA VAL A 323 1.24 9.20 -3.91
C VAL A 323 2.12 8.40 -2.95
N ILE A 324 3.34 8.03 -3.33
CA ILE A 324 4.23 7.17 -2.52
C ILE A 324 4.76 7.91 -1.30
N VAL A 325 5.17 9.16 -1.45
CA VAL A 325 5.80 9.91 -0.37
C VAL A 325 4.75 10.52 0.54
N PHE A 326 3.87 11.37 0.00
CA PHE A 326 2.92 12.13 0.81
C PHE A 326 1.64 11.36 1.11
N GLY A 327 0.99 10.81 0.08
CA GLY A 327 -0.24 10.03 0.21
C GLY A 327 -0.06 8.84 1.15
N ARG A 328 1.00 8.06 0.95
CA ARG A 328 1.31 6.93 1.82
C ARG A 328 1.72 7.34 3.22
N ALA A 329 2.53 8.38 3.40
CA ALA A 329 2.87 8.84 4.75
C ALA A 329 1.61 9.22 5.54
N ARG A 330 0.67 9.92 4.90
CA ARG A 330 -0.64 10.25 5.47
C ARG A 330 -1.46 8.99 5.76
N SER A 331 -1.52 8.04 4.83
CA SER A 331 -2.20 6.76 5.00
C SER A 331 -1.65 5.99 6.22
N ILE A 332 -0.33 5.89 6.36
CA ILE A 332 0.32 5.24 7.51
C ILE A 332 -0.04 5.92 8.84
N MET A 333 -0.08 7.26 8.87
CA MET A 333 -0.49 7.99 10.08
C MET A 333 -1.95 7.73 10.45
N ASN A 334 -2.82 7.63 9.45
CA ASN A 334 -4.22 7.29 9.66
C ASN A 334 -4.36 5.83 10.10
N ASP A 335 -3.67 4.90 9.44
CA ASP A 335 -3.68 3.47 9.76
C ASP A 335 -3.31 3.23 11.21
N ARG A 336 -2.26 3.92 11.71
CA ARG A 336 -1.87 3.82 13.12
C ARG A 336 -3.02 4.16 14.05
N LYS A 337 -3.75 5.25 13.79
CA LYS A 337 -4.92 5.62 14.60
C LYS A 337 -6.02 4.57 14.51
N GLY A 338 -6.31 4.07 13.30
CA GLY A 338 -7.33 3.05 13.08
C GLY A 338 -6.98 1.66 13.66
N MET A 339 -5.69 1.37 13.83
CA MET A 339 -5.19 0.14 14.44
C MET A 339 -5.22 0.19 15.99
N LEU A 340 -5.27 1.38 16.61
CA LEU A 340 -5.24 1.49 18.08
C LEU A 340 -6.37 0.71 18.76
N PRO A 341 -7.66 0.83 18.37
CA PRO A 341 -8.74 0.06 18.99
C PRO A 341 -8.50 -1.45 18.86
N GLN A 342 -8.04 -1.91 17.69
CA GLN A 342 -7.73 -3.31 17.46
C GLN A 342 -6.58 -3.82 18.33
N MET A 343 -5.52 -3.02 18.50
CA MET A 343 -4.40 -3.35 19.38
C MET A 343 -4.85 -3.45 20.84
N LEU A 344 -5.69 -2.51 21.29
CA LEU A 344 -6.22 -2.50 22.66
C LEU A 344 -7.21 -3.64 22.90
N TRP A 345 -8.03 -3.98 21.92
CA TRP A 345 -8.92 -5.14 21.97
C TRP A 345 -8.14 -6.45 22.11
N VAL A 346 -7.09 -6.66 21.32
CA VAL A 346 -6.21 -7.82 21.48
C VAL A 346 -5.59 -7.84 22.87
N LEU A 347 -5.13 -6.69 23.34
CA LEU A 347 -4.46 -6.54 24.62
C LEU A 347 -5.42 -6.77 25.81
N SER A 348 -6.71 -6.45 25.68
CA SER A 348 -7.72 -6.72 26.72
C SER A 348 -7.97 -8.21 26.93
N HIS A 349 -7.72 -9.03 25.90
CA HIS A 349 -7.81 -10.48 25.94
C HIS A 349 -6.50 -11.18 26.32
N ALA A 350 -5.39 -10.43 26.41
CA ALA A 350 -4.13 -10.97 26.89
C ALA A 350 -4.16 -11.19 28.41
N ASP A 351 -3.28 -12.07 28.88
CA ASP A 351 -3.06 -12.31 30.31
C ASP A 351 -2.73 -11.02 31.03
N GLU A 352 -3.13 -10.93 32.30
CA GLU A 352 -2.98 -9.69 33.06
C GLU A 352 -1.54 -9.20 33.17
N GLN A 353 -0.59 -10.13 33.38
CA GLN A 353 0.83 -9.78 33.47
C GLN A 353 1.36 -9.17 32.17
N ASP A 354 1.00 -9.75 31.02
CA ASP A 354 1.41 -9.23 29.71
C ASP A 354 0.70 -7.90 29.42
N ARG A 355 -0.59 -7.79 29.75
CA ARG A 355 -1.37 -6.56 29.62
C ARG A 355 -0.76 -5.41 30.41
N GLN A 356 -0.45 -5.63 31.68
CA GLN A 356 0.20 -4.66 32.56
C GLN A 356 1.59 -4.29 32.06
N ARG A 357 2.41 -5.28 31.67
CA ARG A 357 3.77 -5.05 31.13
C ARG A 357 3.73 -4.14 29.90
N VAL A 358 2.89 -4.46 28.92
CA VAL A 358 2.76 -3.69 27.68
C VAL A 358 2.25 -2.28 27.96
N MET A 359 1.26 -2.15 28.85
CA MET A 359 0.72 -0.85 29.24
C MET A 359 1.77 0.00 29.96
N LYS A 360 2.54 -0.58 30.89
CA LYS A 360 3.63 0.11 31.60
C LYS A 360 4.68 0.64 30.63
N THR A 361 5.23 -0.21 29.76
CA THR A 361 6.22 0.22 28.75
C THR A 361 5.68 1.35 27.88
N ARG A 362 4.40 1.29 27.51
CA ARG A 362 3.77 2.34 26.70
C ARG A 362 3.63 3.66 27.44
N LEU A 363 3.25 3.63 28.71
CA LEU A 363 3.16 4.83 29.54
C LEU A 363 4.53 5.44 29.83
N GLU A 364 5.58 4.62 29.99
CA GLU A 364 6.97 5.10 30.10
C GLU A 364 7.39 5.86 28.83
N ILE A 365 7.06 5.31 27.66
CA ILE A 365 7.29 5.97 26.37
C ILE A 365 6.53 7.31 26.32
N PHE A 366 5.27 7.35 26.71
CA PHE A 366 4.49 8.61 26.76
C PHE A 366 5.09 9.63 27.73
N ALA A 367 5.53 9.21 28.92
CA ALA A 367 6.13 10.10 29.91
C ALA A 367 7.43 10.77 29.40
N SER A 368 8.16 10.08 28.51
CA SER A 368 9.39 10.59 27.88
C SER A 368 9.14 11.59 26.73
N MET A 369 7.91 11.69 26.22
CA MET A 369 7.58 12.62 25.14
C MET A 369 7.43 14.05 25.65
N ASN A 370 7.59 15.01 24.74
CA ASN A 370 7.14 16.38 24.99
C ASN A 370 5.62 16.42 25.23
N GLU A 371 5.14 17.47 25.90
CA GLU A 371 3.74 17.55 26.33
C GLU A 371 2.74 17.45 25.17
N LYS A 372 3.02 18.11 24.05
CA LYS A 372 2.14 18.11 22.88
C LYS A 372 1.99 16.72 22.27
N GLU A 373 3.10 16.01 22.07
CA GLU A 373 3.09 14.65 21.55
C GLU A 373 2.47 13.67 22.55
N ARG A 374 2.77 13.82 23.84
CA ARG A 374 2.18 13.01 24.91
C ARG A 374 0.65 13.15 24.92
N TYR A 375 0.14 14.38 24.92
CA TYR A 375 -1.29 14.66 24.88
C TYR A 375 -1.96 14.02 23.66
N VAL A 376 -1.41 14.23 22.46
CA VAL A 376 -2.00 13.67 21.24
C VAL A 376 -2.01 12.14 21.27
N ASN A 377 -0.94 11.50 21.70
CA ASN A 377 -0.85 10.03 21.73
C ASN A 377 -1.74 9.42 22.82
N MET A 378 -1.76 10.00 24.02
CA MET A 378 -2.62 9.55 25.11
C MET A 378 -4.10 9.78 24.78
N LYS A 379 -4.46 10.91 24.15
CA LYS A 379 -5.82 11.16 23.68
C LYS A 379 -6.24 10.12 22.64
N ASN A 380 -5.41 9.83 21.63
CA ASN A 380 -5.75 8.79 20.65
C ASN A 380 -5.92 7.40 21.29
N MET A 381 -5.16 7.10 22.34
CA MET A 381 -5.31 5.85 23.10
C MET A 381 -6.61 5.83 23.90
N TYR A 382 -6.95 6.93 24.58
CA TYR A 382 -8.20 7.08 25.31
C TYR A 382 -9.41 6.99 24.39
N ASP A 383 -9.44 7.77 23.29
CA ASP A 383 -10.48 7.72 22.27
C ASP A 383 -10.66 6.30 21.69
N ALA A 384 -9.58 5.51 21.64
CA ALA A 384 -9.61 4.12 21.18
C ALA A 384 -10.08 3.14 22.27
N LEU A 385 -9.81 3.41 23.56
CA LEU A 385 -10.33 2.65 24.69
C LEU A 385 -11.86 2.80 24.80
N MET A 386 -12.38 4.00 24.59
CA MET A 386 -13.82 4.28 24.58
C MET A 386 -14.58 3.61 23.41
N GLN A 387 -13.87 3.01 22.45
CA GLN A 387 -14.48 2.24 21.34
C GLN A 387 -14.59 0.74 21.67
N LEU A 388 -14.05 0.29 22.80
CA LEU A 388 -14.13 -1.10 23.22
C LEU A 388 -15.47 -1.36 23.93
N PRO A 389 -15.93 -2.63 24.00
CA PRO A 389 -17.03 -3.01 24.87
C PRO A 389 -16.73 -2.65 26.34
N ASP A 390 -17.75 -2.28 27.11
CA ASP A 390 -17.63 -1.74 28.48
C ASP A 390 -16.78 -2.60 29.43
N GLU A 391 -16.92 -3.92 29.34
CA GLU A 391 -16.10 -4.88 30.11
C GLU A 391 -14.61 -4.75 29.77
N ASN A 392 -14.29 -4.72 28.48
CA ASN A 392 -12.93 -4.58 27.98
C ASN A 392 -12.36 -3.19 28.26
N GLN A 393 -13.18 -2.14 28.16
CA GLN A 393 -12.82 -0.78 28.52
C GLN A 393 -12.43 -0.71 30.00
N SER A 394 -13.30 -1.19 30.89
CA SER A 394 -13.07 -1.18 32.34
C SER A 394 -11.79 -1.95 32.71
N LYS A 395 -11.61 -3.13 32.12
CA LYS A 395 -10.41 -3.97 32.29
C LYS A 395 -9.13 -3.25 31.86
N MET A 396 -9.16 -2.57 30.72
CA MET A 396 -8.01 -1.84 30.19
C MET A 396 -7.71 -0.56 30.99
N LEU A 397 -8.74 0.17 31.44
CA LEU A 397 -8.59 1.35 32.30
C LEU A 397 -8.00 0.95 33.66
N GLY A 398 -8.49 -0.12 34.28
CA GLY A 398 -7.92 -0.66 35.52
C GLY A 398 -6.45 -1.05 35.34
N THR A 399 -6.11 -1.70 34.22
CA THR A 399 -4.72 -2.03 33.89
C THR A 399 -3.86 -0.78 33.67
N GLN A 400 -4.41 0.27 33.06
CA GLN A 400 -3.72 1.55 32.91
C GLN A 400 -3.43 2.20 34.27
N MET A 401 -4.39 2.20 35.19
CA MET A 401 -4.18 2.73 36.56
C MET A 401 -3.12 1.95 37.33
N MET A 402 -3.15 0.61 37.27
CA MET A 402 -2.11 -0.23 37.87
C MET A 402 -0.74 0.01 37.23
N ALA A 403 -0.67 0.10 35.89
CA ALA A 403 0.59 0.38 35.21
C ALA A 403 1.17 1.76 35.58
N LEU A 404 0.32 2.78 35.79
CA LEU A 404 0.73 4.10 36.26
C LEU A 404 1.29 4.07 37.68
N SER A 405 0.74 3.25 38.59
CA SER A 405 1.24 3.16 39.97
C SER A 405 2.66 2.58 40.03
N TYR A 406 3.06 1.79 39.03
CA TYR A 406 4.42 1.24 38.90
C TYR A 406 5.43 2.16 38.21
N LEU A 407 5.02 3.37 37.79
CA LEU A 407 5.95 4.36 37.24
C LEU A 407 6.61 5.19 38.34
N GLU A 408 7.83 5.65 38.08
CA GLU A 408 8.50 6.67 38.90
C GLU A 408 7.60 7.90 39.09
N SER A 409 7.64 8.51 40.29
CA SER A 409 6.72 9.58 40.70
C SER A 409 6.64 10.73 39.68
N GLU A 410 7.78 11.12 39.11
CA GLU A 410 7.85 12.18 38.12
C GLU A 410 7.15 11.79 36.79
N LYS A 411 7.46 10.60 36.25
CA LYS A 411 6.84 10.07 35.02
C LYS A 411 5.33 9.89 35.21
N ARG A 412 4.93 9.34 36.36
CA ARG A 412 3.53 9.20 36.78
C ARG A 412 2.82 10.55 36.79
N GLY A 413 3.39 11.56 37.45
CA GLY A 413 2.81 12.91 37.51
C GLY A 413 2.68 13.59 36.14
N ARG A 414 3.61 13.35 35.21
CA ARG A 414 3.49 13.82 33.81
C ARG A 414 2.32 13.15 33.07
N CYS A 415 2.18 11.84 33.21
CA CYS A 415 1.08 11.08 32.60
C CYS A 415 -0.28 11.46 33.21
N MET A 416 -0.40 11.53 34.53
CA MET A 416 -1.64 11.89 35.24
C MET A 416 -2.16 13.26 34.83
N ARG A 417 -1.31 14.31 34.85
CA ARG A 417 -1.69 15.65 34.37
C ARG A 417 -2.23 15.65 32.94
N THR A 418 -1.69 14.77 32.09
CA THR A 418 -2.17 14.64 30.71
C THR A 418 -3.52 13.92 30.65
N MET A 419 -3.72 12.89 31.47
CA MET A 419 -5.00 12.19 31.58
C MET A 419 -6.10 13.10 32.13
N ASP A 420 -5.82 13.86 33.19
CA ASP A 420 -6.77 14.83 33.79
C ASP A 420 -7.20 15.88 32.77
N ARG A 421 -6.26 16.34 31.94
CA ARG A 421 -6.56 17.25 30.83
C ARG A 421 -7.42 16.61 29.73
N ILE A 422 -7.23 15.31 29.44
CA ILE A 422 -8.02 14.60 28.43
C ILE A 422 -9.45 14.37 28.94
N THR A 423 -9.61 13.98 30.20
CA THR A 423 -10.93 13.71 30.80
C THR A 423 -11.72 14.99 31.03
N SER A 424 -11.09 16.05 31.57
CA SER A 424 -11.77 17.34 31.79
C SER A 424 -12.30 17.99 30.50
N MET A 425 -11.59 17.86 29.38
CA MET A 425 -12.05 18.38 28.07
C MET A 425 -13.15 17.52 27.43
N GLY A 426 -13.24 16.23 27.78
CA GLY A 426 -14.30 15.35 27.29
C GLY A 426 -15.67 15.73 27.87
N VAL A 427 -15.69 16.13 29.15
CA VAL A 427 -16.91 16.51 29.88
C VAL A 427 -17.49 17.84 29.41
N SER A 428 -16.71 18.70 28.73
CA SER A 428 -17.19 20.01 28.26
C SER A 428 -17.72 20.03 26.82
N GLN A 429 -17.74 18.88 26.13
CA GLN A 429 -18.20 18.78 24.72
C GLN A 429 -19.44 17.90 24.53
N GLU A 430 -19.95 17.33 25.63
CA GLU A 430 -21.31 16.77 25.73
C GLU A 430 -22.21 17.82 26.40
#